data_AF-A0A6C1NNE3-F1
#
_entry.id   AF-A0A6C1NNE3-F1
#
_cell.length_a   1.000
_cell.length_b   1.000
_cell.length_c   1.000
_cell.angle_alpha   90.00
_cell.angle_beta   90.00
_cell.angle_gamma   90.00
#
_symmetry.space_group_name_H-M   'P 1'
#
loop_
_entity.id
_entity.type
_entity.pdbx_description
1 polymer ?
#
loop_
_entity_poly.entity_id
_entity_poly.type
_entity_poly.pdbx_seq_one_letter_code
_entity_poly.pdbx_strand_id
1 'polypeptide(L)'
;MRGYRILPLVAGLTLALFLGACSDSSTEAGDTLNQQEAEVMMDALLDASGGSLISVGVGFSSPMPEGVAANESFQWEDSLSCTGGGSVEQSGTISISNDFESISWDLTETHADCRGSASDGSTWTFNGNPNLSSSFEMTGSDTQFSMNGSQQGGIAWSKDGRSGSCSVDLSYSATGTETGTDSATITFSLQGTVCGNSISISETDVIDL
;
A
#
# COMPACT_ATOMS: atom_id res chain seq x y z
N MET A 1 -15.21 -46.37 -77.27
CA MET A 1 -13.92 -47.00 -76.93
C MET A 1 -13.41 -46.40 -75.63
N ARG A 2 -12.94 -47.28 -74.74
CA ARG A 2 -11.98 -47.09 -73.63
C ARG A 2 -11.38 -45.68 -73.47
N GLY A 3 -11.22 -45.13 -72.26
CA GLY A 3 -11.11 -45.84 -71.00
C GLY A 3 -11.06 -44.94 -69.76
N TYR A 4 -11.33 -45.61 -68.65
CA TYR A 4 -11.21 -45.17 -67.28
C TYR A 4 -9.78 -44.80 -66.91
N ARG A 5 -9.62 -43.74 -66.11
CA ARG A 5 -8.48 -43.59 -65.19
C ARG A 5 -9.00 -43.41 -63.77
N ILE A 6 -8.22 -43.97 -62.86
CA ILE A 6 -8.51 -44.44 -61.50
C ILE A 6 -7.57 -43.69 -60.54
N LEU A 7 -8.12 -43.16 -59.42
CA LEU A 7 -7.52 -42.76 -58.12
C LEU A 7 -6.41 -41.67 -58.06
N PRO A 8 -6.04 -41.09 -56.88
CA PRO A 8 -6.50 -41.27 -55.47
C PRO A 8 -6.92 -39.94 -54.76
N LEU A 9 -7.81 -39.91 -53.74
CA LEU A 9 -7.61 -40.18 -52.30
C LEU A 9 -6.43 -39.43 -51.65
N VAL A 10 -6.69 -38.27 -51.04
CA VAL A 10 -5.84 -37.71 -49.97
C VAL A 10 -6.67 -36.98 -48.90
N ALA A 11 -6.70 -37.62 -47.74
CA ALA A 11 -6.66 -37.12 -46.36
C ALA A 11 -7.60 -36.00 -45.91
N GLY A 12 -8.44 -36.36 -44.94
CA GLY A 12 -9.32 -35.48 -44.20
C GLY A 12 -8.57 -34.42 -43.42
N LEU A 13 -9.13 -33.21 -43.47
CA LEU A 13 -8.78 -32.10 -42.61
C LEU A 13 -9.56 -32.26 -41.31
N THR A 14 -8.93 -32.87 -40.31
CA THR A 14 -9.45 -32.95 -38.94
C THR A 14 -9.44 -31.53 -38.36
N LEU A 15 -10.61 -30.91 -38.28
CA LEU A 15 -10.80 -29.66 -37.56
C LEU A 15 -10.65 -29.96 -36.06
N ALA A 16 -9.45 -29.75 -35.52
CA ALA A 16 -9.24 -29.71 -34.08
C ALA A 16 -9.92 -28.45 -33.54
N LEU A 17 -11.10 -28.63 -32.92
CA LEU A 17 -11.67 -27.65 -32.02
C LEU A 17 -10.72 -27.53 -30.82
N PHE A 18 -9.78 -26.59 -30.89
CA PHE A 18 -9.15 -26.05 -29.71
C PHE A 18 -10.26 -25.33 -28.93
N LEU A 19 -10.85 -26.03 -27.97
CA LEU A 19 -11.42 -25.40 -26.80
C LEU A 19 -10.25 -24.71 -26.10
N GLY A 20 -9.98 -23.47 -26.52
CA GLY A 20 -9.23 -22.54 -25.72
C GLY A 20 -10.02 -22.33 -24.44
N ALA A 21 -9.73 -23.15 -23.44
CA ALA A 21 -9.90 -22.75 -22.05
C ALA A 21 -8.92 -21.60 -21.81
N CYS A 22 -9.24 -20.43 -22.37
CA CYS A 22 -8.97 -19.19 -21.68
C CYS A 22 -9.79 -19.33 -20.39
N SER A 23 -9.14 -19.85 -19.35
CA SER A 23 -9.56 -19.59 -17.99
C SER A 23 -9.48 -18.09 -17.87
N ASP A 24 -10.58 -17.40 -18.23
CA ASP A 24 -10.93 -16.14 -17.61
C ASP A 24 -11.02 -16.47 -16.12
N SER A 25 -9.86 -16.39 -15.47
CA SER A 25 -9.78 -16.04 -14.07
C SER A 25 -10.27 -14.60 -14.00
N SER A 26 -11.57 -14.41 -14.26
CA SER A 26 -12.27 -13.19 -13.91
C SER A 26 -12.25 -13.18 -12.39
N THR A 27 -11.16 -12.64 -11.83
CA THR A 27 -11.20 -12.06 -10.49
C THR A 27 -12.48 -11.23 -10.51
N GLU A 28 -13.48 -11.67 -9.74
CA GLU A 28 -14.79 -11.01 -9.77
C GLU A 28 -14.53 -9.52 -9.61
N ALA A 29 -14.94 -8.73 -10.60
CA ALA A 29 -14.85 -7.28 -10.53
C ALA A 29 -15.80 -6.89 -9.40
N GLY A 30 -15.25 -6.78 -8.19
CA GLY A 30 -16.00 -6.34 -7.03
C GLY A 30 -16.50 -4.92 -7.25
N ASP A 31 -17.26 -4.42 -6.28
CA ASP A 31 -17.83 -3.09 -6.36
C ASP A 31 -16.73 -2.04 -6.56
N THR A 32 -17.03 -1.01 -7.37
CA THR A 32 -16.18 0.17 -7.52
C THR A 32 -16.60 1.24 -6.54
N LEU A 33 -15.63 1.89 -5.89
CA LEU A 33 -15.87 3.06 -5.05
C LEU A 33 -15.83 4.34 -5.89
N ASN A 34 -16.79 5.23 -5.67
CA ASN A 34 -16.66 6.60 -6.15
C ASN A 34 -15.66 7.41 -5.29
N GLN A 35 -15.33 8.63 -5.70
CA GLN A 35 -14.35 9.48 -5.00
C GLN A 35 -14.67 9.65 -3.50
N GLN A 36 -15.91 9.99 -3.15
CA GLN A 36 -16.30 10.21 -1.76
C GLN A 36 -16.20 8.91 -0.94
N GLU A 37 -16.60 7.78 -1.52
CA GLU A 37 -16.46 6.49 -0.86
C GLU A 37 -14.99 6.08 -0.67
N ALA A 38 -14.11 6.41 -1.61
CA ALA A 38 -12.68 6.15 -1.50
C ALA A 38 -12.02 7.01 -0.40
N GLU A 39 -12.43 8.27 -0.25
CA GLU A 39 -11.99 9.15 0.85
C GLU A 39 -12.43 8.61 2.21
N VAL A 40 -13.70 8.19 2.34
CA VAL A 40 -14.24 7.56 3.57
C VAL A 40 -13.56 6.22 3.86
N MET A 41 -13.27 5.42 2.83
CA MET A 41 -12.52 4.17 2.98
C MET A 41 -11.11 4.43 3.51
N MET A 42 -10.41 5.44 2.98
CA MET A 42 -9.09 5.81 3.45
C MET A 42 -9.10 6.25 4.91
N ASP A 43 -10.09 7.03 5.32
CA ASP A 43 -10.28 7.41 6.72
C ASP A 43 -10.45 6.18 7.63
N ALA A 44 -11.29 5.21 7.22
CA ALA A 44 -11.41 3.94 7.96
C ALA A 44 -10.12 3.11 7.96
N LEU A 45 -9.34 3.10 6.87
CA LEU A 45 -8.07 2.40 6.81
C LEU A 45 -7.06 3.01 7.79
N LEU A 46 -7.04 4.34 7.91
CA LEU A 46 -6.21 5.06 8.88
C LEU A 46 -6.63 4.76 10.32
N ASP A 47 -7.93 4.70 10.62
CA ASP A 47 -8.41 4.27 11.94
C ASP A 47 -8.00 2.82 12.24
N ALA A 48 -8.09 1.92 11.25
CA ALA A 48 -7.70 0.52 11.38
C ALA A 48 -6.21 0.38 11.76
N SER A 49 -5.35 1.26 11.24
CA SER A 49 -3.91 1.31 11.54
C SER A 49 -3.55 2.14 12.80
N GLY A 50 -4.55 2.58 13.58
CA GLY A 50 -4.35 3.31 14.84
C GLY A 50 -4.25 4.83 14.69
N GLY A 51 -4.78 5.40 13.60
CA GLY A 51 -4.98 6.84 13.42
C GLY A 51 -3.74 7.62 13.00
N SER A 52 -2.64 6.95 12.66
CA SER A 52 -1.42 7.62 12.20
C SER A 52 -1.20 7.33 10.71
N LEU A 53 -1.33 8.38 9.88
CA LEU A 53 -0.87 8.37 8.47
C LEU A 53 0.60 7.95 8.35
N ILE A 54 1.35 8.19 9.42
CA ILE A 54 2.76 7.92 9.59
C ILE A 54 2.97 6.49 10.13
N SER A 55 2.01 5.83 10.80
CA SER A 55 2.12 4.41 11.20
C SER A 55 1.90 3.43 10.04
N VAL A 56 1.36 3.89 8.91
CA VAL A 56 1.29 3.15 7.63
C VAL A 56 2.67 3.10 6.92
N GLY A 57 3.73 3.60 7.57
CA GLY A 57 5.05 3.72 6.95
C GLY A 57 6.24 3.75 7.90
N VAL A 58 6.08 4.29 9.10
CA VAL A 58 7.11 4.32 10.14
C VAL A 58 6.51 3.87 11.48
N GLY A 59 6.65 2.58 11.74
CA GLY A 59 6.43 2.00 13.06
C GLY A 59 7.48 2.45 14.08
N PHE A 60 7.67 3.76 14.29
CA PHE A 60 8.52 4.27 15.38
C PHE A 60 7.96 3.96 16.78
N SER A 61 6.73 3.43 16.86
CA SER A 61 6.23 2.84 18.11
C SER A 61 6.91 1.52 18.45
N SER A 62 7.49 0.81 17.47
CA SER A 62 8.29 -0.38 17.75
C SER A 62 9.71 0.07 18.13
N PRO A 63 10.22 -0.36 19.30
CA PRO A 63 11.53 0.07 19.76
C PRO A 63 12.57 -0.34 18.72
N MET A 64 13.33 0.63 18.21
CA MET A 64 14.54 0.30 17.44
C MET A 64 15.36 -0.70 18.26
N PRO A 65 15.87 -1.79 17.63
CA PRO A 65 16.71 -2.74 18.35
C PRO A 65 17.82 -1.98 19.08
N GLU A 66 18.02 -2.28 20.37
CA GLU A 66 19.13 -1.66 21.10
C GLU A 66 20.45 -2.02 20.40
N GLY A 67 21.24 -1.01 20.06
CA GLY A 67 22.58 -1.19 19.52
C GLY A 67 22.73 -1.18 17.99
N VAL A 68 21.76 -0.69 17.23
CA VAL A 68 21.96 -0.44 15.78
C VAL A 68 23.08 0.59 15.59
N ALA A 69 24.16 0.21 14.91
CA ALA A 69 25.24 1.13 14.59
C ALA A 69 24.93 1.93 13.32
N ALA A 70 25.57 3.09 13.17
CA ALA A 70 25.53 3.82 11.91
C ALA A 70 26.11 2.96 10.77
N ASN A 71 25.54 3.07 9.57
CA ASN A 71 25.92 2.30 8.38
C ASN A 71 25.54 0.82 8.44
N GLU A 72 24.51 0.47 9.21
CA GLU A 72 23.94 -0.87 9.26
C GLU A 72 22.52 -0.90 8.68
N SER A 73 22.17 -2.07 8.16
CA SER A 73 20.81 -2.41 7.77
C SER A 73 20.32 -3.56 8.63
N PHE A 74 19.06 -3.53 9.04
CA PHE A 74 18.44 -4.63 9.75
C PHE A 74 17.03 -4.90 9.22
N GLN A 75 16.65 -6.16 9.28
CA GLN A 75 15.32 -6.62 8.93
C GLN A 75 14.48 -6.75 10.19
N TRP A 76 13.17 -6.53 10.05
CA TRP A 76 12.22 -6.69 11.13
C TRP A 76 10.92 -7.29 10.61
N GLU A 77 10.22 -7.96 11.50
CA GLU A 77 8.89 -8.51 11.29
C GLU A 77 8.09 -8.27 12.58
N ASP A 78 6.87 -7.78 12.46
CA ASP A 78 5.96 -7.53 13.58
C ASP A 78 4.51 -7.82 13.18
N SER A 79 3.63 -7.98 14.17
CA SER A 79 2.19 -8.16 13.96
C SER A 79 1.42 -7.26 14.90
N LEU A 80 0.74 -6.28 14.33
CA LEU A 80 -0.07 -5.32 15.07
C LEU A 80 -1.55 -5.71 15.03
N SER A 81 -2.26 -5.49 16.13
CA SER A 81 -3.72 -5.65 16.17
C SER A 81 -4.38 -4.37 15.66
N CYS A 82 -5.36 -4.49 14.77
CA CYS A 82 -6.12 -3.34 14.29
C CYS A 82 -7.13 -2.86 15.33
N THR A 83 -7.44 -1.56 15.34
CA THR A 83 -8.35 -0.92 16.31
C THR A 83 -9.71 -1.63 16.38
N GLY A 84 -10.29 -2.00 15.23
CA GLY A 84 -11.58 -2.70 15.14
C GLY A 84 -11.51 -4.23 15.19
N GLY A 85 -10.32 -4.81 15.41
CA GLY A 85 -10.05 -6.24 15.31
C GLY A 85 -9.41 -6.67 13.98
N GLY A 86 -8.90 -7.89 13.94
CA GLY A 86 -7.98 -8.35 12.89
C GLY A 86 -6.54 -7.96 13.19
N SER A 87 -5.67 -8.09 12.19
CA SER A 87 -4.24 -7.76 12.33
C SER A 87 -3.62 -7.21 11.05
N VAL A 88 -2.49 -6.55 11.20
CA VAL A 88 -1.56 -6.21 10.11
C VAL A 88 -0.22 -6.87 10.43
N GLU A 89 0.22 -7.77 9.56
CA GLU A 89 1.60 -8.25 9.58
C GLU A 89 2.47 -7.27 8.83
N GLN A 90 3.56 -6.84 9.45
CA GLN A 90 4.50 -5.89 8.90
C GLN A 90 5.88 -6.54 8.79
N SER A 91 6.55 -6.32 7.67
CA SER A 91 7.93 -6.76 7.49
C SER A 91 8.70 -5.71 6.72
N GLY A 92 9.98 -5.54 7.02
CA GLY A 92 10.73 -4.46 6.40
C GLY A 92 12.22 -4.53 6.59
N THR A 93 12.90 -3.59 5.96
CA THR A 93 14.33 -3.33 6.15
C THR A 93 14.52 -1.87 6.45
N ILE A 94 15.24 -1.56 7.53
CA ILE A 94 15.69 -0.20 7.84
C ILE A 94 17.19 -0.15 7.56
N SER A 95 17.64 0.87 6.86
CA SER A 95 19.06 1.14 6.60
C SER A 95 19.42 2.53 7.11
N ILE A 96 20.47 2.61 7.91
CA ILE A 96 20.97 3.87 8.47
C ILE A 96 22.34 4.11 7.85
N SER A 97 22.62 5.32 7.40
CA SER A 97 23.90 5.68 6.80
C SER A 97 24.38 7.05 7.25
N ASN A 98 25.69 7.30 7.09
CA ASN A 98 26.34 8.58 7.37
C ASN A 98 26.04 9.11 8.77
N ASP A 99 26.27 8.30 9.82
CA ASP A 99 26.07 8.71 11.21
C ASP A 99 24.66 9.28 11.48
N PHE A 100 23.63 8.63 10.93
CA PHE A 100 22.21 8.97 11.04
C PHE A 100 21.75 10.19 10.21
N GLU A 101 22.60 10.74 9.33
CA GLU A 101 22.19 11.79 8.39
C GLU A 101 21.19 11.28 7.33
N SER A 102 21.19 9.97 7.04
CA SER A 102 20.24 9.37 6.12
C SER A 102 19.73 8.02 6.62
N ILE A 103 18.42 7.87 6.60
CA ILE A 103 17.71 6.65 6.98
C ILE A 103 16.78 6.28 5.82
N SER A 104 16.84 5.05 5.33
CA SER A 104 15.85 4.53 4.39
C SER A 104 15.12 3.35 5.01
N TRP A 105 13.87 3.17 4.62
CA TRP A 105 13.08 2.03 5.08
C TRP A 105 12.12 1.53 4.01
N ASP A 106 12.12 0.21 3.85
CA ASP A 106 11.13 -0.52 3.06
C ASP A 106 10.22 -1.29 4.00
N LEU A 107 8.92 -1.22 3.77
CA LEU A 107 7.87 -1.84 4.58
C LEU A 107 6.93 -2.60 3.65
N THR A 108 6.50 -3.79 4.05
CA THR A 108 5.39 -4.53 3.45
C THR A 108 4.36 -4.85 4.52
N GLU A 109 3.11 -4.51 4.25
CA GLU A 109 1.98 -4.67 5.16
C GLU A 109 0.94 -5.64 4.58
N THR A 110 0.63 -6.68 5.35
CA THR A 110 -0.39 -7.68 5.04
C THR A 110 -1.54 -7.51 6.01
N HIS A 111 -2.64 -6.94 5.53
CA HIS A 111 -3.85 -6.79 6.33
C HIS A 111 -4.62 -8.12 6.35
N ALA A 112 -5.06 -8.55 7.53
CA ALA A 112 -5.84 -9.76 7.74
C ALA A 112 -7.08 -9.44 8.59
N ASP A 113 -8.23 -9.36 7.93
CA ASP A 113 -9.52 -8.97 8.50
C ASP A 113 -9.45 -7.70 9.36
N CYS A 114 -8.59 -6.77 8.96
CA CYS A 114 -8.29 -5.56 9.70
C CYS A 114 -9.47 -4.60 9.62
N ARG A 115 -10.02 -4.19 10.77
CA ARG A 115 -11.23 -3.36 10.82
C ARG A 115 -10.92 -1.96 11.32
N GLY A 116 -11.57 -0.99 10.68
CA GLY A 116 -11.55 0.42 11.09
C GLY A 116 -12.89 1.10 10.84
N SER A 117 -13.09 2.20 11.54
CA SER A 117 -14.29 3.02 11.47
C SER A 117 -13.97 4.34 10.77
N ALA A 118 -14.80 4.70 9.79
CA ALA A 118 -14.73 6.03 9.19
C ALA A 118 -15.47 7.05 10.07
N SER A 119 -15.18 8.33 9.82
CA SER A 119 -15.82 9.51 10.39
C SER A 119 -17.32 9.59 10.13
N ASP A 120 -17.83 8.95 9.07
CA ASP A 120 -19.27 8.83 8.79
C ASP A 120 -19.97 7.75 9.65
N GLY A 121 -19.21 7.03 10.49
CA GLY A 121 -19.68 5.96 11.36
C GLY A 121 -19.73 4.58 10.69
N SER A 122 -19.33 4.46 9.42
CA SER A 122 -19.27 3.16 8.75
C SER A 122 -18.06 2.33 9.16
N THR A 123 -18.24 1.02 9.26
CA THR A 123 -17.15 0.07 9.56
C THR A 123 -16.72 -0.62 8.28
N TRP A 124 -15.42 -0.66 8.07
CA TRP A 124 -14.78 -1.32 6.93
C TRP A 124 -13.92 -2.48 7.44
N THR A 125 -13.79 -3.51 6.60
CA THR A 125 -12.82 -4.59 6.80
C THR A 125 -11.87 -4.64 5.62
N PHE A 126 -10.58 -4.77 5.90
CA PHE A 126 -9.48 -4.70 4.96
C PHE A 126 -8.65 -5.98 4.97
N ASN A 127 -8.29 -6.43 3.78
CA ASN A 127 -7.40 -7.56 3.54
C ASN A 127 -6.36 -7.19 2.47
N GLY A 128 -5.13 -7.68 2.58
CA GLY A 128 -4.10 -7.47 1.55
C GLY A 128 -4.50 -8.13 0.22
N ASN A 129 -4.49 -7.36 -0.88
CA ASN A 129 -4.72 -7.90 -2.23
C ASN A 129 -4.31 -6.92 -3.36
N PRO A 130 -3.03 -6.94 -3.83
CA PRO A 130 -1.85 -7.51 -3.15
C PRO A 130 -1.53 -6.76 -1.86
N ASN A 131 -0.51 -7.16 -1.10
CA ASN A 131 -0.06 -6.40 0.07
C ASN A 131 0.34 -4.97 -0.30
N LEU A 132 0.34 -4.07 0.70
CA LEU A 132 0.89 -2.73 0.52
C LEU A 132 2.39 -2.78 0.73
N SER A 133 3.14 -2.15 -0.16
CA SER A 133 4.58 -1.98 -0.04
C SER A 133 4.90 -0.50 -0.04
N SER A 134 5.63 -0.06 0.97
CA SER A 134 6.06 1.32 1.13
C SER A 134 7.58 1.41 1.12
N SER A 135 8.11 2.48 0.56
CA SER A 135 9.54 2.81 0.58
C SER A 135 9.69 4.27 0.93
N PHE A 136 10.62 4.57 1.82
CA PHE A 136 10.84 5.91 2.29
C PHE A 136 12.32 6.18 2.50
N GLU A 137 12.66 7.46 2.38
CA GLU A 137 13.98 7.99 2.60
C GLU A 137 13.85 9.26 3.42
N MET A 138 14.54 9.30 4.54
CA MET A 138 14.71 10.48 5.37
C MET A 138 16.15 10.93 5.30
N THR A 139 16.33 12.25 5.18
CA THR A 139 17.61 12.92 5.29
C THR A 139 17.44 14.10 6.22
N GLY A 140 18.48 14.43 6.99
CA GLY A 140 18.38 15.54 7.91
C GLY A 140 19.71 16.02 8.43
N SER A 141 19.63 17.12 9.15
CA SER A 141 20.67 17.66 10.03
C SER A 141 20.01 18.06 11.35
N ASP A 142 20.78 18.61 12.28
CA ASP A 142 20.29 18.99 13.61
C ASP A 142 19.01 19.84 13.59
N THR A 143 18.88 20.77 12.64
CA THR A 143 17.77 21.75 12.62
C THR A 143 16.72 21.53 11.52
N GLN A 144 16.89 20.52 10.66
CA GLN A 144 16.02 20.31 9.50
C GLN A 144 16.00 18.84 9.08
N PHE A 145 14.84 18.39 8.60
CA PHE A 145 14.72 17.08 7.97
C PHE A 145 13.86 17.16 6.71
N SER A 146 14.09 16.22 5.81
CA SER A 146 13.23 15.92 4.67
C SER A 146 13.02 14.43 4.60
N MET A 147 11.77 14.03 4.42
CA MET A 147 11.34 12.67 4.18
C MET A 147 10.64 12.63 2.83
N ASN A 148 10.92 11.62 2.02
CA ASN A 148 10.15 11.27 0.84
C ASN A 148 9.78 9.80 0.91
N GLY A 149 8.71 9.41 0.25
CA GLY A 149 8.37 8.01 0.15
C GLY A 149 7.29 7.72 -0.87
N SER A 150 6.99 6.45 -1.04
CA SER A 150 5.90 5.96 -1.86
C SER A 150 5.26 4.74 -1.21
N GLN A 151 4.00 4.50 -1.54
CA GLN A 151 3.26 3.30 -1.15
C GLN A 151 2.50 2.80 -2.37
N GLN A 152 2.69 1.53 -2.69
CA GLN A 152 2.07 0.88 -3.83
C GLN A 152 1.52 -0.48 -3.42
N GLY A 153 0.44 -0.91 -4.06
CA GLY A 153 -0.12 -2.25 -3.82
C GLY A 153 -1.62 -2.26 -4.08
N GLY A 154 -2.34 -3.03 -3.28
CA GLY A 154 -3.79 -3.01 -3.29
C GLY A 154 -4.40 -3.35 -1.95
N ILE A 155 -5.71 -3.20 -1.88
CA ILE A 155 -6.46 -3.57 -0.69
C ILE A 155 -7.79 -4.14 -1.13
N ALA A 156 -8.13 -5.31 -0.59
CA ALA A 156 -9.48 -5.83 -0.63
C ALA A 156 -10.26 -5.21 0.53
N TRP A 157 -11.45 -4.72 0.25
CA TRP A 157 -12.30 -4.06 1.23
C TRP A 157 -13.69 -4.70 1.27
N SER A 158 -14.35 -4.61 2.41
CA SER A 158 -15.78 -4.91 2.53
C SER A 158 -16.47 -3.97 3.52
N LYS A 159 -17.71 -3.60 3.19
CA LYS A 159 -18.60 -2.71 3.95
C LYS A 159 -20.05 -3.04 3.63
N ASP A 160 -20.90 -3.21 4.64
CA ASP A 160 -22.36 -3.36 4.48
C ASP A 160 -22.81 -4.39 3.43
N GLY A 161 -22.10 -5.53 3.33
CA GLY A 161 -22.37 -6.58 2.35
C GLY A 161 -21.87 -6.32 0.93
N ARG A 162 -21.24 -5.16 0.69
CA ARG A 162 -20.46 -4.84 -0.50
C ARG A 162 -19.00 -5.22 -0.28
N SER A 163 -18.32 -5.61 -1.35
CA SER A 163 -16.89 -5.90 -1.32
C SER A 163 -16.24 -5.57 -2.65
N GLY A 164 -14.98 -5.16 -2.60
CA GLY A 164 -14.19 -4.86 -3.77
C GLY A 164 -12.70 -5.02 -3.49
N SER A 165 -11.91 -4.74 -4.52
CA SER A 165 -10.47 -4.58 -4.38
C SER A 165 -10.05 -3.38 -5.19
N CYS A 166 -9.01 -2.69 -4.75
CA CYS A 166 -8.57 -1.50 -5.45
C CYS A 166 -7.06 -1.29 -5.26
N SER A 167 -6.44 -0.68 -6.27
CA SER A 167 -5.02 -0.34 -6.25
C SER A 167 -4.77 0.91 -5.43
N VAL A 168 -3.60 0.95 -4.79
CA VAL A 168 -3.05 2.10 -4.09
C VAL A 168 -1.72 2.46 -4.77
N ASP A 169 -1.55 3.73 -5.08
CA ASP A 169 -0.30 4.30 -5.59
C ASP A 169 -0.18 5.73 -5.05
N LEU A 170 0.59 5.90 -3.98
CA LEU A 170 0.73 7.13 -3.22
C LEU A 170 2.20 7.53 -3.14
N SER A 171 2.45 8.83 -3.12
CA SER A 171 3.72 9.46 -2.85
C SER A 171 3.58 10.38 -1.63
N TYR A 172 4.59 10.37 -0.79
CA TYR A 172 4.66 11.12 0.47
C TYR A 172 5.87 12.04 0.42
N SER A 173 5.73 13.22 1.00
CA SER A 173 6.86 14.06 1.35
C SER A 173 6.59 14.75 2.67
N ALA A 174 7.59 14.85 3.52
CA ALA A 174 7.55 15.72 4.69
C ALA A 174 8.83 16.55 4.78
N THR A 175 8.72 17.78 5.26
CA THR A 175 9.86 18.60 5.59
C THR A 175 9.64 19.22 6.96
N GLY A 176 10.65 19.16 7.82
CA GLY A 176 10.65 19.85 9.10
C GLY A 176 11.77 20.87 9.18
N THR A 177 11.53 21.98 9.86
CA THR A 177 12.55 22.98 10.17
C THR A 177 12.29 23.54 11.56
N GLU A 178 13.32 23.56 12.40
CA GLU A 178 13.28 24.24 13.69
C GLU A 178 13.04 25.74 13.47
N THR A 179 12.03 26.29 14.14
CA THR A 179 11.65 27.71 14.04
C THR A 179 11.93 28.50 15.32
N GLY A 180 12.54 27.86 16.32
CA GLY A 180 12.91 28.43 17.61
C GLY A 180 13.68 27.42 18.45
N THR A 181 13.89 27.72 19.73
CA THR A 181 14.56 26.79 20.66
C THR A 181 13.69 25.58 21.00
N ASP A 182 12.37 25.76 21.00
CA ASP A 182 11.40 24.76 21.48
C ASP A 182 10.27 24.54 20.46
N SER A 183 10.49 24.81 19.16
CA SER A 183 9.46 24.56 18.14
C SER A 183 10.00 24.19 16.77
N ALA A 184 9.25 23.36 16.06
CA ALA A 184 9.52 22.99 14.67
C ALA A 184 8.26 23.14 13.81
N THR A 185 8.43 23.64 12.60
CA THR A 185 7.37 23.62 11.57
C THR A 185 7.54 22.38 10.73
N ILE A 186 6.50 21.56 10.61
CA ILE A 186 6.46 20.37 9.77
C ILE A 186 5.43 20.60 8.66
N THR A 187 5.83 20.37 7.41
CA THR A 187 4.93 20.33 6.26
C THR A 187 4.90 18.93 5.72
N PHE A 188 3.71 18.34 5.62
CA PHE A 188 3.45 17.04 5.05
C PHE A 188 2.67 17.21 3.73
N SER A 189 2.95 16.33 2.77
CA SER A 189 2.18 16.19 1.55
C SER A 189 2.03 14.73 1.17
N LEU A 190 0.83 14.38 0.74
CA LEU A 190 0.44 13.09 0.19
C LEU A 190 -0.23 13.33 -1.15
N GLN A 191 0.18 12.61 -2.18
CA GLN A 191 -0.47 12.67 -3.49
C GLN A 191 -0.46 11.32 -4.18
N GLY A 192 -1.46 11.04 -5.01
CA GLY A 192 -1.49 9.81 -5.81
C GLY A 192 -2.89 9.37 -6.14
N THR A 193 -3.11 8.06 -6.20
CA THR A 193 -4.40 7.44 -6.48
C THR A 193 -4.75 6.32 -5.51
N VAL A 194 -6.03 6.28 -5.13
CA VAL A 194 -6.63 5.20 -4.35
C VAL A 194 -7.93 4.79 -5.05
N CYS A 195 -8.05 3.51 -5.37
CA CYS A 195 -9.18 2.98 -6.12
C CYS A 195 -9.44 3.71 -7.44
N GLY A 196 -8.39 4.20 -8.11
CA GLY A 196 -8.47 4.98 -9.34
C GLY A 196 -8.89 6.44 -9.16
N ASN A 197 -9.14 6.90 -7.94
CA ASN A 197 -9.46 8.30 -7.63
C ASN A 197 -8.19 9.03 -7.18
N SER A 198 -7.98 10.25 -7.69
CA SER A 198 -6.84 11.07 -7.29
C SER A 198 -7.03 11.63 -5.89
N ILE A 199 -6.00 11.50 -5.06
CA ILE A 199 -5.93 12.04 -3.70
C ILE A 199 -4.77 13.04 -3.64
N SER A 200 -4.99 14.18 -2.97
CA SER A 200 -3.95 15.18 -2.72
C SER A 200 -4.25 15.86 -1.38
N ILE A 201 -3.33 15.70 -0.43
CA ILE A 201 -3.40 16.28 0.91
C ILE A 201 -2.10 17.04 1.16
N SER A 202 -2.19 18.21 1.75
CA SER A 202 -1.03 18.95 2.26
C SER A 202 -1.42 19.65 3.54
N GLU A 203 -0.60 19.45 4.56
CA GLU A 203 -0.82 19.98 5.89
C GLU A 203 0.49 20.57 6.42
N THR A 204 0.39 21.69 7.12
CA THR A 204 1.51 22.32 7.81
C THR A 204 1.11 22.52 9.25
N ASP A 205 1.94 22.03 10.16
CA ASP A 205 1.74 22.16 11.60
C ASP A 205 3.00 22.69 12.28
N VAL A 206 2.83 23.28 13.46
CA VAL A 206 3.91 23.75 14.33
C VAL A 206 3.86 22.94 15.61
N ILE A 207 4.88 22.14 15.85
CA ILE A 207 5.02 21.33 17.06
C ILE A 207 5.94 22.04 18.05
N ASP A 208 5.58 21.99 19.33
CA ASP A 208 6.47 22.36 20.43
C ASP A 208 7.37 21.14 20.75
N LEU A 209 8.69 21.36 20.85
CA LEU A 209 9.72 20.32 21.05
C LEU A 209 9.97 20.00 22.54
#